data_AF-A0A151TRK7-F1
#
_entry.id   AF-A0A151TRK7-F1
#
_cell.length_a   1.000
_cell.length_b   1.000
_cell.length_c   1.000
_cell.angle_alpha   90.00
_cell.angle_beta   90.00
_cell.angle_gamma   90.00
#
_symmetry.space_group_name_H-M   'P 1'
#
loop_
_entity.id
_entity.type
_entity.pdbx_description
1 polymer ?
#
loop_
_entity_poly.entity_id
_entity_poly.type
_entity_poly.pdbx_seq_one_letter_code
_entity_poly.pdbx_strand_id
1 'polypeptide(L)' 'FARVLVEINLAESILNHLLVEREGFVIYVTLYFDRLPDYCSLCHYIGHVNSSCKVQKPSDEAVRKSKLVGNGAP' A
#
# COMPACT_ATOMS: atom_id res chain seq x y z
N PHE A 1 -25.93 22.57 -3.21
CA PHE A 1 -25.05 21.43 -2.87
C PHE A 1 -23.64 21.76 -3.34
N ALA A 2 -22.62 21.42 -2.54
CA ALA A 2 -21.22 21.51 -2.94
C ALA A 2 -20.67 20.09 -3.14
N ARG A 3 -19.85 19.90 -4.18
CA ARG A 3 -19.11 18.66 -4.42
C ARG A 3 -17.63 18.98 -4.28
N VAL A 4 -16.92 18.14 -3.54
CA VAL A 4 -15.47 18.24 -3.38
C VAL A 4 -14.84 17.02 -4.04
N LEU A 5 -13.83 17.26 -4.87
CA LEU A 5 -12.95 16.22 -5.40
C LEU A 5 -11.67 16.25 -4.57
N VAL A 6 -11.22 15.09 -4.10
CA VAL A 6 -10.02 14.95 -3.28
C VAL A 6 -9.07 13.99 -3.98
N GLU A 7 -7.83 14.42 -4.18
CA GLU A 7 -6.74 13.55 -4.58
C GLU A 7 -5.94 13.15 -3.34
N ILE A 8 -5.58 11.87 -3.26
CA ILE A 8 -4.90 11.31 -2.09
C ILE A 8 -3.64 10.60 -2.57
N ASN A 9 -2.51 10.92 -1.94
CA ASN A 9 -1.28 10.19 -2.15
C ASN A 9 -1.27 8.91 -1.30
N LEU A 10 -1.46 7.74 -1.92
CA LEU A 10 -1.41 6.45 -1.23
C LEU A 10 0.01 6.03 -0.81
N ALA A 11 1.05 6.74 -1.26
CA ALA A 11 2.43 6.51 -0.83
C ALA A 11 2.71 7.07 0.58
N GLU A 12 1.81 7.89 1.12
CA GLU A 12 1.93 8.55 2.41
C GLU A 12 0.81 8.13 3.36
N SER A 13 0.91 8.54 4.62
CA SER A 13 -0.19 8.36 5.57
C SER A 13 -1.42 9.15 5.12
N ILE A 14 -2.53 8.45 4.93
CA ILE A 14 -3.78 9.07 4.47
C ILE A 14 -4.41 9.85 5.61
N LEU A 15 -4.82 11.08 5.33
CA LEU A 15 -5.62 11.88 6.25
C LEU A 15 -7.02 11.30 6.39
N ASN A 16 -7.42 11.04 7.63
CA ASN A 16 -8.72 10.49 8.00
C ASN A 16 -9.67 11.52 8.62
N HIS A 17 -9.28 12.80 8.63
CA HIS A 17 -10.11 13.89 9.12
C HIS A 17 -10.06 15.07 8.15
N LEU A 18 -11.22 15.64 7.85
CA LEU A 18 -11.37 16.89 7.13
C LEU A 18 -11.81 17.97 8.11
N LEU A 19 -11.06 19.07 8.18
CA LEU A 19 -11.46 20.24 8.92
C LEU A 19 -12.36 21.12 8.04
N VAL A 20 -13.56 21.42 8.54
CA VAL A 20 -14.52 22.29 7.87
C VAL A 20 -14.81 23.48 8.75
N GLU A 21 -14.57 24.68 8.24
CA GLU A 21 -14.99 25.92 8.89
C GLU A 21 -16.31 26.41 8.29
N ARG A 22 -17.27 26.78 9.15
CA ARG A 22 -18.51 27.43 8.76
C ARG A 22 -18.98 28.38 9.85
N GLU A 23 -19.26 29.63 9.48
CA GLU A 23 -19.90 30.62 10.36
C GLU A 23 -19.20 30.79 11.72
N GLY A 24 -17.86 30.73 11.75
CA GLY A 24 -17.06 30.85 12.96
C GLY A 24 -16.93 29.57 13.79
N PHE A 25 -17.45 28.45 13.30
CA PHE A 25 -17.26 27.12 13.89
C PHE A 25 -16.33 26.26 13.05
N VAL A 26 -15.53 25.44 13.74
CA VAL A 26 -14.64 24.47 13.12
C VAL A 26 -15.07 23.07 13.54
N ILE A 27 -15.26 22.19 12.56
CA ILE A 27 -15.71 20.81 12.79
C ILE A 27 -14.72 19.86 12.11
N TYR A 28 -14.34 18.80 12.81
CA TYR A 28 -13.61 17.68 12.23
C TYR A 28 -14.60 16.62 11.74
N VAL A 29 -14.57 16.34 10.44
CA VAL A 29 -15.33 15.26 9.82
C VAL A 29 -14.41 14.07 9.67
N THR A 30 -14.76 12.94 10.29
CA THR A 30 -14.01 11.69 10.11
C THR A 30 -14.32 11.07 8.75
N LEU A 31 -13.28 10.66 8.04
CA LEU A 31 -13.34 10.00 6.74
C LEU A 31 -13.15 8.50 6.93
N TYR A 32 -14.02 7.72 6.30
CA TYR A 32 -13.91 6.28 6.21
C TYR A 32 -13.67 5.89 4.76
N PHE A 33 -12.65 5.07 4.53
CA PHE A 33 -12.27 4.62 3.19
C PHE A 33 -12.65 3.16 3.03
N ASP A 34 -13.64 2.91 2.18
CA ASP A 34 -13.99 1.54 1.79
C ASP A 34 -13.10 1.06 0.64
N ARG A 35 -12.56 -0.15 0.77
CA ARG A 35 -11.75 -0.83 -0.26
C ARG A 35 -10.56 -0.01 -0.75
N LEU A 36 -9.92 0.71 0.19
CA LEU A 36 -8.68 1.41 -0.08
C LEU A 36 -7.65 0.44 -0.67
N PRO A 37 -7.10 0.68 -1.87
CA PRO A 37 -6.18 -0.26 -2.49
C PRO A 37 -4.81 -0.19 -1.82
N ASP A 38 -4.12 -1.32 -1.80
CA ASP A 38 -2.75 -1.38 -1.29
C ASP A 38 -1.80 -0.53 -2.14
N TYR A 39 -0.76 0.01 -1.52
CA TYR A 39 0.34 0.68 -2.22
C TYR A 39 1.65 -0.09 -2.00
N CYS A 40 2.36 -0.36 -3.10
CA CYS A 40 3.68 -0.99 -3.05
C CYS A 40 4.78 0.06 -3.14
N SER A 41 5.54 0.24 -2.06
CA SER A 41 6.66 1.18 -2.03
C SER A 41 7.91 0.70 -2.76
N LEU A 42 7.94 -0.56 -3.20
CA LEU A 42 9.08 -1.14 -3.93
C LEU A 42 9.04 -0.86 -5.43
N CYS A 43 7.84 -0.89 -6.03
CA CYS A 43 7.65 -0.62 -7.45
C CYS A 43 6.77 0.61 -7.71
N HIS A 44 6.38 1.32 -6.65
CA HIS A 44 5.53 2.51 -6.70
C HIS A 44 4.19 2.30 -7.43
N TYR A 45 3.60 1.11 -7.26
CA TYR A 45 2.37 0.69 -7.93
C TYR A 45 1.24 0.39 -6.93
N ILE A 46 0.01 0.73 -7.32
CA ILE A 46 -1.21 0.50 -6.54
C ILE A 46 -1.76 -0.90 -6.85
N GLY A 47 -2.20 -1.63 -5.82
CA GLY A 47 -2.92 -2.90 -5.93
C GLY A 47 -2.24 -4.12 -5.31
N HIS A 48 -1.09 -3.95 -4.64
CA HIS A 48 -0.48 -5.00 -3.83
C HIS A 48 0.41 -4.43 -2.73
N VAL A 49 0.62 -5.22 -1.67
CA VAL A 49 1.61 -4.93 -0.61
C VAL A 49 3.02 -5.33 -1.02
N ASN A 50 4.03 -4.77 -0.36
CA ASN A 50 5.44 -5.05 -0.62
C ASN A 50 5.78 -6.56 -0.63
N SER A 51 5.21 -7.36 0.27
CA SER A 51 5.48 -8.80 0.38
C SER A 51 5.02 -9.62 -0.83
N SER A 52 4.11 -9.06 -1.64
CA SER A 52 3.62 -9.69 -2.88
C SER A 52 4.25 -9.08 -4.13
N CYS A 53 5.25 -8.21 -3.97
CA CYS A 53 5.85 -7.48 -5.08
C CYS A 53 6.83 -8.36 -5.86
N LYS A 54 6.60 -8.50 -7.16
CA LYS A 54 7.47 -9.26 -8.08
C LYS A 54 8.83 -8.60 -8.33
N VAL A 55 9.02 -7.35 -7.93
CA VAL A 55 10.33 -6.66 -7.97
C VAL A 55 11.23 -7.14 -6.82
N GLN A 56 10.67 -7.71 -5.75
CA GLN A 56 11.49 -8.41 -4.76
C GLN A 56 12.19 -9.57 -5.47
N LYS A 57 13.51 -9.49 -5.60
CA LYS A 57 14.32 -10.66 -5.95
C LYS A 57 14.03 -11.74 -4.90
N PRO A 58 13.91 -13.02 -5.29
CA PRO A 58 13.83 -14.10 -4.31
C PRO A 58 15.00 -13.94 -3.34
N SER A 59 14.71 -13.91 -2.05
CA SER A 59 15.75 -13.95 -1.03
C SER A 59 16.65 -15.17 -1.32
N ASP A 60 17.97 -15.01 -1.16
CA ASP A 60 18.97 -16.06 -1.40
C ASP A 60 18.69 -17.38 -0.64
N GLU A 61 17.81 -17.34 0.37
CA GLU A 61 17.25 -18.49 1.09
C GLU A 61 16.47 -19.48 0.18
N ALA A 62 15.73 -19.00 -0.82
CA ALA A 62 14.97 -19.86 -1.72
C ALA A 62 15.85 -20.53 -2.79
N VAL A 63 16.97 -19.90 -3.16
CA VAL A 63 17.91 -20.45 -4.15
C VAL A 63 18.75 -21.60 -3.57
N ARG A 64 18.96 -21.62 -2.24
CA ARG A 64 19.72 -22.70 -1.58
C ARG A 64 18.96 -24.02 -1.46
N LYS A 65 17.62 -23.99 -1.36
CA LYS A 65 16.81 -25.21 -1.25
C LYS A 65 16.70 -25.98 -2.58
N SER A 66 16.79 -25.28 -3.71
CA SER A 66 16.73 -25.90 -5.05
C SER A 66 18.06 -26.52 -5.51
N LYS A 67 19.18 -26.31 -4.79
CA LYS A 67 20.51 -26.82 -5.18
C LYS A 67 20.96 -28.08 -4.44
N LEU A 68 20.25 -28.52 -3.39
CA LEU A 68 20.60 -29.75 -2.65
C LEU A 68 19.85 -31.01 -3.12
N VAL A 69 18.79 -30.91 -3.93
CA VAL A 69 18.11 -32.07 -4.53
C VAL A 69 18.61 -32.24 -5.96
N GLY A 70 19.84 -32.74 -6.13
CA GLY A 70 20.36 -32.90 -7.48
C GLY A 70 21.70 -33.59 -7.63
N ASN A 71 22.22 -34.27 -6.61
CA ASN A 71 23.39 -35.14 -6.76
C ASN A 71 23.31 -36.31 -5.77
N GLY A 72 22.85 -37.46 -6.27
CA GLY A 72 22.83 -38.72 -5.56
C GLY A 72 22.66 -39.87 -6.55
N ALA A 73 23.78 -40.25 -7.17
CA ALA A 73 24.31 -41.58 -7.57
C ALA A 73 23.35 -42.79 -7.76
N PRO A 74 23.77 -43.88 -8.44
CA PRO A 74 25.08 -44.19 -9.03
C PRO A 74 25.12 -44.29 -10.57
#